data_AF-A0A7S1XB86-F1
#
_entry.id   AF-A0A7S1XB86-F1
#
_cell.length_a   1.000
_cell.length_b   1.000
_cell.length_c   1.000
_cell.angle_alpha   90.00
_cell.angle_beta   90.00
_cell.angle_gamma   90.00
#
_symmetry.space_group_name_H-M   'P 1'
#
loop_
_entity.id
_entity.type
_entity.pdbx_description
1 polymer ?
#
loop_
_entity_poly.entity_id
_entity_poly.type
_entity_poly.pdbx_seq_one_letter_code
_entity_poly.pdbx_strand_id
1 'polypeptide(L)'
;MRLESAVALVTSENERLMADMAKQLELLSKHASAQQESLGDTNRDTVDRLELLVQENDLLTHQQAELEAEITRLMGRMEERTREHVNVAQENSRLHAKLRSTQVQLTEAEARSARFKMLAKTEEQRAQLLEAHSGAARDAAADPVNRNVESGEAAPSAGPLLQQQLRQREDELAAAGAELSNLRQQLMEVLGSNNALQARIASLQEQNSAVQAATSAANSEAEELRGALANMDVRLTDFHRKDTEVYSRIKEAMEQAEQAKLAREALEGRETMLKHENESLRRKLAQLIHQLEERYESEAEIRESGLRSDLDAKNVEIEDLKM
;
A
#
# COMPACT_ATOMS: atom_id res chain seq x y z
N MET A 1 65.97 -1.05 -79.21
CA MET A 1 66.51 -0.34 -78.02
C MET A 1 65.62 0.77 -77.47
N ARG A 2 65.29 1.88 -78.17
CA ARG A 2 64.45 2.95 -77.56
C ARG A 2 62.99 2.54 -77.29
N LEU A 3 62.38 1.72 -78.16
CA LEU A 3 61.02 1.22 -77.98
C LEU A 3 60.91 0.19 -76.84
N GLU A 4 61.90 -0.69 -76.68
CA GLU A 4 61.92 -1.68 -75.59
C GLU A 4 62.05 -1.01 -74.22
N SER A 5 62.84 0.08 -74.12
CA SER A 5 62.96 0.86 -72.89
C SER A 5 61.66 1.60 -72.55
N ALA A 6 60.92 2.10 -73.54
CA ALA A 6 59.65 2.78 -73.32
C ALA A 6 58.55 1.79 -72.90
N VAL A 7 58.48 0.62 -73.54
CA VAL A 7 57.54 -0.45 -73.17
C VAL A 7 57.83 -0.96 -71.77
N ALA A 8 59.10 -1.20 -71.41
CA ALA A 8 59.48 -1.63 -70.07
C ALA A 8 59.07 -0.63 -68.97
N LEU A 9 59.19 0.68 -69.25
CA LEU A 9 58.84 1.73 -68.32
C LEU A 9 57.31 1.78 -68.11
N VAL A 10 56.53 1.72 -69.19
CA VAL A 10 55.06 1.66 -69.13
C VAL A 10 54.56 0.40 -68.42
N THR A 11 55.18 -0.76 -68.65
CA THR A 11 54.82 -1.98 -67.90
C THR A 11 55.13 -1.85 -66.41
N SER A 12 56.28 -1.27 -66.04
CA SER A 12 56.63 -1.07 -64.62
C SER A 12 55.70 -0.09 -63.92
N GLU A 13 55.23 0.94 -64.64
CA GLU A 13 54.31 1.94 -64.11
C GLU A 13 52.89 1.38 -63.99
N ASN A 14 52.45 0.55 -64.95
CA ASN A 14 51.19 -0.19 -64.85
C ASN A 14 51.21 -1.19 -63.69
N GLU A 15 52.30 -1.93 -63.49
CA GLU A 15 52.44 -2.84 -62.35
C GLU A 15 52.38 -2.09 -61.03
N ARG A 16 53.01 -0.91 -60.95
CA ARG A 16 52.96 -0.05 -59.76
C ARG A 16 51.55 0.48 -59.51
N LEU A 17 50.86 1.00 -60.54
CA LEU A 17 49.50 1.51 -60.41
C LEU A 17 48.52 0.40 -60.01
N MET A 18 48.66 -0.81 -60.55
CA MET A 18 47.87 -1.96 -60.15
C MET A 18 48.13 -2.37 -58.69
N ALA A 19 49.39 -2.31 -58.25
CA ALA A 19 49.75 -2.58 -56.85
C ALA A 19 49.18 -1.51 -55.89
N ASP A 20 49.21 -0.24 -56.28
CA ASP A 20 48.64 0.86 -55.49
C ASP A 20 47.11 0.76 -55.45
N MET A 21 46.45 0.41 -56.56
CA MET A 21 45.00 0.18 -56.61
C MET A 21 44.58 -1.03 -55.77
N ALA A 22 45.35 -2.12 -55.78
CA ALA A 22 45.10 -3.28 -54.93
C ALA A 22 45.21 -2.94 -53.45
N LYS A 23 46.21 -2.13 -53.05
CA LYS A 23 46.33 -1.64 -51.67
C LYS A 23 45.17 -0.74 -51.26
N GLN A 24 44.70 0.14 -52.15
CA GLN A 24 43.55 0.99 -51.86
C GLN A 24 42.26 0.18 -51.72
N LEU A 25 42.05 -0.83 -52.56
CA LEU A 25 40.92 -1.75 -52.44
C LEU A 25 40.96 -2.56 -51.14
N GLU A 26 42.15 -3.00 -50.72
CA GLU A 26 42.31 -3.72 -49.44
C GLU A 26 42.01 -2.81 -48.24
N LEU A 27 42.45 -1.55 -48.27
CA LEU A 27 42.14 -0.56 -47.23
C LEU A 27 40.64 -0.23 -47.18
N LEU A 28 40.00 -0.05 -48.33
CA LEU A 28 38.55 0.17 -48.41
C LEU A 28 37.77 -1.04 -47.91
N SER A 29 38.20 -2.26 -48.27
CA SER A 29 37.58 -3.49 -47.78
C SER A 29 37.73 -3.63 -46.26
N LYS A 30 38.90 -3.32 -45.70
CA LYS A 30 39.14 -3.34 -44.24
C LYS A 30 38.32 -2.29 -43.50
N HIS A 31 38.15 -1.10 -44.08
CA HIS A 31 37.27 -0.08 -43.52
C HIS A 31 35.80 -0.47 -43.59
N ALA A 32 35.35 -1.04 -44.71
CA ALA A 32 33.97 -1.51 -44.86
C ALA A 32 33.66 -2.62 -43.84
N SER A 33 34.56 -3.59 -43.64
CA SER A 33 34.36 -4.67 -42.67
C SER A 33 34.35 -4.16 -41.23
N ALA A 34 35.28 -3.26 -40.86
CA ALA A 34 35.33 -2.69 -39.52
C ALA A 34 34.09 -1.82 -39.19
N GLN A 35 33.59 -1.09 -40.18
CA GLN A 35 32.39 -0.28 -40.04
C GLN A 35 31.12 -1.14 -39.93
N GLN A 36 31.07 -2.28 -40.62
CA GLN A 36 29.97 -3.23 -40.56
C GLN A 36 29.94 -4.04 -39.25
N GLU A 37 31.09 -4.40 -38.70
CA GLU A 37 31.20 -5.02 -37.36
C GLU A 37 30.79 -4.02 -36.26
N SER A 38 31.27 -2.78 -36.32
CA SER A 38 30.89 -1.72 -35.38
C SER A 38 29.38 -1.40 -35.38
N LEU A 39 28.73 -1.42 -36.55
CA LEU A 39 27.28 -1.24 -36.66
C LEU A 39 26.50 -2.49 -36.18
N GLY A 40 27.08 -3.68 -36.34
CA GLY A 40 26.51 -4.93 -35.84
C GLY A 40 26.50 -5.00 -34.31
N ASP A 41 27.62 -4.65 -33.68
CA ASP A 41 27.75 -4.67 -32.21
C ASP A 41 26.89 -3.61 -31.54
N THR A 42 26.84 -2.38 -32.08
CA THR A 42 25.97 -1.32 -31.54
C THR A 42 24.48 -1.62 -31.69
N ASN A 43 24.07 -2.23 -32.80
CA ASN A 43 22.68 -2.70 -32.96
C ASN A 43 22.36 -3.86 -32.00
N ARG A 44 23.32 -4.74 -31.71
CA ARG A 44 23.11 -5.84 -30.76
C ARG A 44 23.00 -5.32 -29.32
N ASP A 45 23.89 -4.43 -28.92
CA ASP A 45 23.87 -3.78 -27.61
C ASP A 45 22.59 -2.97 -27.38
N THR A 46 22.06 -2.32 -28.41
CA THR A 46 20.80 -1.57 -28.32
C THR A 46 19.59 -2.49 -28.22
N VAL A 47 19.55 -3.60 -28.96
CA VAL A 47 18.50 -4.62 -28.85
C VAL A 47 18.52 -5.25 -27.46
N ASP A 48 19.69 -5.67 -26.97
CA ASP A 48 19.85 -6.26 -25.63
C ASP A 48 19.41 -5.26 -24.54
N ARG A 49 19.74 -3.98 -24.71
CA ARG A 49 19.29 -2.92 -23.79
C ARG A 49 17.78 -2.68 -23.85
N LEU A 50 17.15 -2.75 -25.02
CA LEU A 50 15.70 -2.63 -25.16
C LEU A 50 14.99 -3.83 -24.52
N GLU A 51 15.50 -5.04 -24.70
CA GLU A 51 14.97 -6.24 -24.04
C GLU A 51 15.05 -6.14 -22.51
N LEU A 52 16.17 -5.65 -21.98
CA LEU A 52 16.32 -5.39 -20.54
C LEU A 52 15.32 -4.33 -20.04
N LEU A 53 15.11 -3.25 -20.79
CA LEU A 53 14.14 -2.22 -20.42
C LEU A 53 12.70 -2.73 -20.45
N VAL A 54 12.36 -3.61 -21.40
CA VAL A 54 11.03 -4.26 -21.46
C VAL A 54 10.86 -5.17 -20.23
N GLN A 55 11.86 -6.01 -19.92
CA GLN A 55 11.81 -6.86 -18.73
C GLN A 55 11.70 -6.04 -17.43
N GLU A 56 12.41 -4.91 -17.33
CA GLU A 56 12.33 -4.01 -16.18
C GLU A 56 10.94 -3.37 -16.08
N ASN A 57 10.33 -2.97 -17.20
CA ASN A 57 8.98 -2.42 -17.23
C ASN A 57 7.92 -3.45 -16.81
N ASP A 58 8.03 -4.69 -17.31
CA ASP A 58 7.18 -5.80 -16.91
C ASP A 58 7.30 -6.08 -15.40
N LEU A 59 8.51 -6.01 -14.85
CA LEU A 59 8.74 -6.17 -13.41
C LEU A 59 8.11 -5.02 -12.61
N LEU A 60 8.27 -3.77 -13.05
CA LEU A 60 7.70 -2.60 -12.38
C LEU A 60 6.17 -2.62 -12.40
N THR A 61 5.56 -2.95 -13.53
CA THR A 61 4.10 -3.07 -13.65
C THR A 61 3.55 -4.19 -12.78
N HIS A 62 4.26 -5.33 -12.70
CA HIS A 62 3.90 -6.40 -11.77
C HIS A 62 3.98 -5.94 -10.31
N GLN A 63 5.07 -5.27 -9.92
CA GLN A 63 5.22 -4.72 -8.57
C GLN A 63 4.15 -3.68 -8.23
N GLN A 64 3.77 -2.82 -9.18
CA GLN A 64 2.66 -1.87 -9.00
C GLN A 64 1.35 -2.61 -8.74
N ALA A 65 1.02 -3.63 -9.54
CA ALA A 65 -0.18 -4.42 -9.35
C ALA A 65 -0.21 -5.16 -8.00
N GLU A 66 0.93 -5.70 -7.55
CA GLU A 66 1.06 -6.32 -6.23
C GLU A 66 0.83 -5.32 -5.09
N LEU A 67 1.37 -4.11 -5.21
CA LEU A 67 1.18 -3.04 -4.21
C LEU A 67 -0.26 -2.56 -4.16
N GLU A 68 -0.91 -2.35 -5.31
CA GLU A 68 -2.33 -1.98 -5.38
C GLU A 68 -3.23 -3.06 -4.76
N ALA A 69 -2.93 -4.34 -5.01
CA ALA A 69 -3.64 -5.46 -4.41
C ALA A 69 -3.46 -5.50 -2.89
N GLU A 70 -2.23 -5.28 -2.40
CA GLU A 70 -1.95 -5.27 -0.96
C GLU A 70 -2.59 -4.06 -0.26
N ILE A 71 -2.60 -2.88 -0.88
CA ILE A 71 -3.32 -1.69 -0.37
C ILE A 71 -4.81 -1.98 -0.26
N THR A 72 -5.41 -2.53 -1.32
CA THR A 72 -6.84 -2.90 -1.31
C THR A 72 -7.15 -3.90 -0.21
N ARG A 73 -6.26 -4.89 -0.01
CA ARG A 73 -6.37 -5.89 1.06
C ARG A 73 -6.26 -5.27 2.46
N LEU A 74 -5.29 -4.39 2.67
CA LEU A 74 -5.07 -3.70 3.95
C LEU A 74 -6.22 -2.74 4.27
N MET A 75 -6.73 -2.01 3.28
CA MET A 75 -7.93 -1.19 3.41
C MET A 75 -9.15 -2.02 3.82
N GLY A 76 -9.38 -3.16 3.15
CA GLY A 76 -10.49 -4.06 3.51
C GLY A 76 -10.38 -4.57 4.95
N ARG A 77 -9.18 -4.98 5.38
CA ARG A 77 -8.92 -5.36 6.78
C ARG A 77 -9.16 -4.22 7.76
N MET A 78 -8.70 -3.01 7.43
CA MET A 78 -8.93 -1.83 8.27
C MET A 78 -10.42 -1.50 8.43
N GLU A 79 -11.21 -1.60 7.36
CA GLU A 79 -12.66 -1.41 7.43
C GLU A 79 -13.33 -2.48 8.31
N GLU A 80 -12.95 -3.74 8.14
CA GLU A 80 -13.46 -4.85 8.93
C GLU A 80 -13.14 -4.65 10.43
N ARG A 81 -11.88 -4.34 10.75
CA ARG A 81 -11.46 -4.01 12.13
C ARG A 81 -12.17 -2.79 12.70
N THR A 82 -12.45 -1.78 11.87
CA THR A 82 -13.22 -0.60 12.32
C THR A 82 -14.65 -0.98 12.67
N ARG A 83 -15.30 -1.84 11.87
CA ARG A 83 -16.64 -2.37 12.17
C ARG A 83 -16.63 -3.21 13.45
N GLU A 84 -15.64 -4.07 13.63
CA GLU A 84 -15.48 -4.85 14.86
C GLU A 84 -15.30 -3.95 16.09
N HIS A 85 -14.46 -2.92 16.01
CA HIS A 85 -14.29 -1.93 17.09
C HIS A 85 -15.60 -1.26 17.48
N VAL A 86 -16.42 -0.86 16.50
CA VAL A 86 -17.74 -0.28 16.76
C VAL A 86 -18.66 -1.28 17.46
N ASN A 87 -18.66 -2.54 17.04
CA ASN A 87 -19.46 -3.60 17.66
C ASN A 87 -19.04 -3.85 19.11
N VAL A 88 -17.73 -3.98 19.35
CA VAL A 88 -17.15 -4.16 20.69
C VAL A 88 -17.45 -2.96 21.59
N ALA A 89 -17.35 -1.73 21.08
CA ALA A 89 -17.69 -0.53 21.82
C ALA A 89 -19.18 -0.48 22.21
N GLN A 90 -20.08 -0.88 21.31
CA GLN A 90 -21.52 -1.00 21.61
C GLN A 90 -21.81 -2.08 22.65
N GLU A 91 -21.16 -3.24 22.56
CA GLU A 91 -21.28 -4.31 23.54
C GLU A 91 -20.78 -3.87 24.91
N ASN A 92 -19.64 -3.19 24.97
CA ASN A 92 -19.06 -2.65 26.19
C ASN A 92 -20.02 -1.63 26.86
N SER A 93 -20.60 -0.72 26.08
CA SER A 93 -21.61 0.22 26.57
C SER A 93 -22.85 -0.49 27.14
N ARG A 94 -23.32 -1.56 26.47
CA ARG A 94 -24.44 -2.39 26.95
C ARG A 94 -24.09 -3.13 28.24
N LEU A 95 -22.89 -3.69 28.36
CA LEU A 95 -22.42 -4.35 29.58
C LEU A 95 -22.32 -3.36 30.74
N HIS A 96 -21.77 -2.17 30.51
CA HIS A 96 -21.72 -1.11 31.52
C HIS A 96 -23.10 -0.66 31.99
N ALA A 97 -24.07 -0.52 31.08
CA ALA A 97 -25.45 -0.20 31.44
C ALA A 97 -26.09 -1.30 32.29
N LYS A 98 -25.90 -2.58 31.92
CA LYS A 98 -26.37 -3.74 32.70
C LYS A 98 -25.72 -3.77 34.09
N LEU A 99 -24.41 -3.59 34.17
CA LEU A 99 -23.66 -3.59 35.44
C LEU A 99 -24.19 -2.51 36.38
N ARG A 100 -24.34 -1.28 35.90
CA ARG A 100 -24.91 -0.16 36.68
C ARG A 100 -26.33 -0.48 37.15
N SER A 101 -27.18 -1.00 36.27
CA SER A 101 -28.55 -1.39 36.63
C SER A 101 -28.57 -2.47 37.72
N THR A 102 -27.73 -3.51 37.60
CA THR A 102 -27.63 -4.58 38.61
C THR A 102 -27.06 -4.09 39.94
N GLN A 103 -26.13 -3.13 39.91
CA GLN A 103 -25.61 -2.50 41.13
C GLN A 103 -26.70 -1.71 41.86
N VAL A 104 -27.55 -0.96 41.13
CA VAL A 104 -28.70 -0.28 41.74
C VAL A 104 -29.69 -1.28 42.33
N GLN A 105 -29.96 -2.39 41.63
CA GLN A 105 -30.82 -3.45 42.18
C GLN A 105 -30.24 -4.07 43.46
N LEU A 106 -28.91 -4.26 43.51
CA LEU A 106 -28.24 -4.77 44.70
C LEU A 106 -28.35 -3.80 45.87
N THR A 107 -28.09 -2.50 45.66
CA THR A 107 -28.18 -1.51 46.75
C THR A 107 -29.61 -1.37 47.27
N GLU A 108 -30.61 -1.44 46.40
CA GLU A 108 -32.02 -1.46 46.81
C GLU A 108 -32.37 -2.71 47.62
N ALA A 109 -31.89 -3.88 47.20
CA ALA A 109 -32.15 -5.15 47.89
C ALA A 109 -31.41 -5.24 49.24
N GLU A 110 -30.19 -4.70 49.34
CA GLU A 110 -29.48 -4.49 50.61
C GLU A 110 -30.25 -3.56 51.56
N ALA A 111 -30.80 -2.45 51.06
CA ALA A 111 -31.64 -1.56 51.85
C ALA A 111 -32.92 -2.25 52.33
N ARG A 112 -33.56 -3.08 51.48
CA ARG A 112 -34.74 -3.88 51.88
C ARG A 112 -34.39 -4.92 52.94
N SER A 113 -33.28 -5.63 52.79
CA SER A 113 -32.79 -6.59 53.80
C SER A 113 -32.51 -5.90 55.14
N ALA A 114 -31.88 -4.72 55.12
CA ALA A 114 -31.66 -3.94 56.34
C ALA A 114 -32.98 -3.53 57.02
N ARG A 115 -34.00 -3.12 56.25
CA ARG A 115 -35.34 -2.81 56.78
C ARG A 115 -36.00 -4.04 57.41
N PHE A 116 -35.98 -5.19 56.74
CA PHE A 116 -36.57 -6.42 57.29
C PHE A 116 -35.84 -6.89 58.55
N LYS A 117 -34.51 -6.76 58.62
CA LYS A 117 -33.75 -7.03 59.86
C LYS A 117 -34.18 -6.14 61.02
N MET A 118 -34.39 -4.85 60.75
CA MET A 118 -34.86 -3.91 61.77
C MET A 118 -36.28 -4.25 62.24
N LEU A 119 -37.20 -4.49 61.31
CA LEU A 119 -38.59 -4.87 61.62
C LEU A 119 -38.68 -6.20 62.38
N ALA A 120 -37.89 -7.21 61.97
CA ALA A 120 -37.84 -8.49 62.67
C ALA A 120 -37.35 -8.31 64.11
N LYS A 121 -36.34 -7.45 64.33
CA LYS A 121 -35.84 -7.15 65.68
C LYS A 121 -36.87 -6.41 66.54
N THR A 122 -37.64 -5.47 65.97
CA THR A 122 -38.70 -4.77 66.71
C THR A 122 -39.85 -5.71 67.07
N GLU A 123 -40.27 -6.59 66.15
CA GLU A 123 -41.29 -7.59 66.45
C GLU A 123 -40.81 -8.65 67.44
N GLU A 124 -39.53 -9.02 67.40
CA GLU A 124 -38.95 -9.91 68.40
C GLU A 124 -39.00 -9.30 69.81
N GLN A 125 -38.66 -8.02 69.94
CA GLN A 125 -38.78 -7.29 71.20
C GLN A 125 -40.23 -7.18 71.69
N ARG A 126 -41.17 -6.93 70.77
CA ARG A 126 -42.61 -6.88 71.09
C ARG A 126 -43.12 -8.24 71.57
N ALA A 127 -42.76 -9.32 70.88
CA ALA A 127 -43.12 -10.68 71.27
C ALA A 127 -42.57 -11.02 72.67
N GLN A 128 -41.31 -10.68 72.96
CA GLN A 128 -40.70 -10.87 74.29
C GLN A 128 -41.44 -10.11 75.40
N LEU A 129 -41.87 -8.87 75.14
CA LEU A 129 -42.65 -8.08 76.11
C LEU A 129 -44.04 -8.70 76.34
N LEU A 130 -44.73 -9.14 75.28
CA LEU A 130 -46.01 -9.82 75.38
C LEU A 130 -45.89 -11.17 76.11
N GLU A 131 -44.80 -11.90 75.89
CA GLU A 131 -44.50 -13.16 76.57
C GLU A 131 -44.23 -12.92 78.07
N ALA A 132 -43.42 -11.92 78.42
CA ALA A 132 -43.17 -11.55 79.80
C ALA A 132 -44.45 -11.10 80.53
N HIS A 133 -45.30 -10.30 79.87
CA HIS A 133 -46.57 -9.83 80.44
C HIS A 133 -47.61 -10.96 80.58
N SER A 134 -47.70 -11.87 79.60
CA SER A 134 -48.59 -13.04 79.71
C SER A 134 -48.11 -14.03 80.77
N GLY A 135 -46.81 -14.24 80.92
CA GLY A 135 -46.21 -15.01 82.02
C GLY A 135 -46.56 -14.42 83.39
N ALA A 136 -46.30 -13.12 83.59
CA ALA A 136 -46.64 -12.42 84.83
C ALA A 136 -48.16 -12.44 85.14
N ALA A 137 -49.01 -12.36 84.11
CA ALA A 137 -50.47 -12.46 84.28
C ALA A 137 -50.93 -13.88 84.63
N ARG A 138 -50.28 -14.92 84.08
CA ARG A 138 -50.54 -16.32 84.46
C ARG A 138 -50.12 -16.58 85.90
N ASP A 139 -48.94 -16.11 86.31
CA ASP A 139 -48.45 -16.23 87.69
C ASP A 139 -49.37 -15.50 88.67
N ALA A 140 -49.83 -14.29 88.33
CA ALA A 140 -50.77 -13.53 89.14
C ALA A 140 -52.18 -14.15 89.20
N ALA A 141 -52.59 -14.94 88.19
CA ALA A 141 -53.84 -15.69 88.19
C ALA A 141 -53.73 -17.04 88.93
N ALA A 142 -52.53 -17.62 89.02
CA ALA A 142 -52.25 -18.86 89.72
C ALA A 142 -52.12 -18.69 91.25
N ASP A 143 -52.01 -17.46 91.76
CA ASP A 143 -51.84 -17.13 93.18
C ASP A 143 -53.09 -16.44 93.81
N PRO A 144 -54.25 -17.13 93.93
CA PRO A 144 -55.46 -16.54 94.51
C PRO A 144 -55.47 -16.52 96.05
N VAL A 145 -54.47 -17.13 96.70
CA VAL A 145 -54.52 -17.45 98.15
C VAL A 145 -54.31 -16.24 99.06
N ASN A 146 -53.73 -15.13 98.57
CA ASN A 146 -53.39 -13.99 99.42
C ASN A 146 -54.28 -12.75 99.29
N ARG A 147 -55.36 -12.78 98.48
CA ARG A 147 -56.31 -11.63 98.37
C ARG A 147 -57.60 -11.78 99.17
N ASN A 148 -57.97 -13.00 99.58
CA ASN A 148 -59.30 -13.26 100.16
C ASN A 148 -59.31 -13.40 101.70
N VAL A 149 -58.25 -13.03 102.41
CA VAL A 149 -58.22 -13.16 103.88
C VAL A 149 -58.58 -11.85 104.62
N GLU A 150 -58.60 -10.68 103.97
CA GLU A 150 -58.79 -9.41 104.73
C GLU A 150 -59.97 -8.51 104.33
N SER A 151 -60.75 -8.82 103.29
CA SER A 151 -61.91 -7.98 102.94
C SER A 151 -63.11 -8.82 102.50
N GLY A 152 -64.01 -9.07 103.46
CA GLY A 152 -65.33 -9.62 103.20
C GLY A 152 -66.21 -8.62 102.46
N GLU A 153 -66.16 -8.63 101.13
CA GLU A 153 -67.23 -8.17 100.26
C GLU A 153 -67.06 -8.83 98.88
N ALA A 154 -68.12 -9.49 98.40
CA ALA A 154 -68.08 -10.32 97.21
C ALA A 154 -67.92 -9.48 95.93
N ALA A 155 -66.80 -9.64 95.21
CA ALA A 155 -66.65 -9.24 93.81
C ALA A 155 -66.55 -10.49 92.90
N PRO A 156 -67.67 -11.06 92.42
CA PRO A 156 -67.64 -12.23 91.54
C PRO A 156 -67.23 -11.93 90.08
N SER A 157 -66.78 -10.70 89.75
CA SER A 157 -66.54 -10.25 88.38
C SER A 157 -65.07 -10.22 87.92
N ALA A 158 -64.10 -10.42 88.82
CA ALA A 158 -62.67 -10.27 88.47
C ALA A 158 -62.07 -11.46 87.69
N GLY A 159 -62.52 -12.69 87.97
CA GLY A 159 -61.99 -13.91 87.35
C GLY A 159 -62.24 -14.03 85.84
N PRO A 160 -63.48 -13.83 85.35
CA PRO A 160 -63.79 -13.87 83.92
C PRO A 160 -63.07 -12.76 83.13
N LEU A 161 -62.89 -11.59 83.74
CA LEU A 161 -62.20 -10.45 83.13
C LEU A 161 -60.70 -10.74 82.96
N LEU A 162 -60.05 -11.32 83.97
CA LEU A 162 -58.65 -11.77 83.92
C LEU A 162 -58.44 -12.86 82.86
N GLN A 163 -59.36 -13.82 82.76
CA GLN A 163 -59.32 -14.85 81.73
C GLN A 163 -59.49 -14.28 80.32
N GLN A 164 -60.37 -13.30 80.14
CA GLN A 164 -60.55 -12.61 78.87
C GLN A 164 -59.30 -11.82 78.48
N GLN A 165 -58.67 -11.12 79.43
CA GLN A 165 -57.42 -10.40 79.20
C GLN A 165 -56.27 -11.35 78.85
N LEU A 166 -56.15 -12.49 79.53
CA LEU A 166 -55.16 -13.52 79.19
C LEU A 166 -55.33 -14.03 77.76
N ARG A 167 -56.56 -14.36 77.35
CA ARG A 167 -56.84 -14.81 75.97
C ARG A 167 -56.48 -13.73 74.94
N GLN A 168 -56.84 -12.47 75.18
CA GLN A 168 -56.46 -11.38 74.28
C GLN A 168 -54.95 -11.23 74.15
N ARG A 169 -54.20 -11.42 75.25
CA ARG A 169 -52.72 -11.36 75.22
C ARG A 169 -52.10 -12.56 74.53
N GLU A 170 -52.69 -13.74 74.68
CA GLU A 170 -52.27 -14.94 73.95
C GLU A 170 -52.52 -14.80 72.44
N ASP A 171 -53.66 -14.20 72.05
CA ASP A 171 -53.96 -13.89 70.65
C ASP A 171 -52.99 -12.82 70.08
N GLU A 172 -52.66 -11.78 70.86
CA GLU A 172 -51.65 -10.77 70.49
C GLU A 172 -50.24 -11.39 70.32
N LEU A 173 -49.86 -12.33 71.20
CA LEU A 173 -48.60 -13.06 71.12
C LEU A 173 -48.55 -13.95 69.88
N ALA A 174 -49.64 -14.67 69.59
CA ALA A 174 -49.74 -15.51 68.41
C ALA A 174 -49.64 -14.68 67.11
N ALA A 175 -50.29 -13.51 67.07
CA ALA A 175 -50.19 -12.57 65.96
C ALA A 175 -48.75 -12.05 65.77
N ALA A 176 -48.08 -11.61 66.84
CA ALA A 176 -46.68 -11.17 66.79
C ALA A 176 -45.74 -12.29 66.32
N GLY A 177 -45.97 -13.54 66.76
CA GLY A 177 -45.22 -14.70 66.30
C GLY A 177 -45.39 -14.98 64.80
N ALA A 178 -46.61 -14.83 64.27
CA ALA A 178 -46.89 -14.97 62.84
C ALA A 178 -46.23 -13.85 62.01
N GLU A 179 -46.28 -12.60 62.47
CA GLU A 179 -45.62 -11.46 61.83
C GLU A 179 -44.10 -11.64 61.78
N LEU A 180 -43.49 -12.10 62.88
CA LEU A 180 -42.07 -12.40 62.96
C LEU A 180 -41.65 -13.52 61.99
N SER A 181 -42.45 -14.58 61.89
CA SER A 181 -42.23 -15.67 60.92
C SER A 181 -42.26 -15.15 59.48
N ASN A 182 -43.25 -14.33 59.14
CA ASN A 182 -43.37 -13.72 57.82
C ASN A 182 -42.17 -12.80 57.50
N LEU A 183 -41.74 -11.98 58.45
CA LEU A 183 -40.57 -11.10 58.29
C LEU A 183 -39.27 -11.90 58.08
N ARG A 184 -39.09 -13.02 58.79
CA ARG A 184 -37.94 -13.92 58.62
C ARG A 184 -37.94 -14.58 57.24
N GLN A 185 -39.10 -14.99 56.74
CA GLN A 185 -39.23 -15.54 55.38
C GLN A 185 -38.88 -14.48 54.32
N GLN A 186 -39.45 -13.28 54.42
CA GLN A 186 -39.14 -12.17 53.51
C GLN A 186 -37.65 -11.81 53.54
N LEU A 187 -37.03 -11.84 54.72
CA LEU A 187 -35.58 -11.61 54.85
C LEU A 187 -34.76 -12.67 54.12
N MET A 188 -35.11 -13.96 54.24
CA MET A 188 -34.44 -15.05 53.53
C MET A 188 -34.55 -14.91 52.00
N GLU A 189 -35.73 -14.54 51.50
CA GLU A 189 -35.95 -14.29 50.07
C GLU A 189 -35.09 -13.13 49.55
N VAL A 190 -35.02 -12.02 50.28
CA VAL A 190 -34.18 -10.87 49.89
C VAL A 190 -32.69 -11.21 49.96
N LEU A 191 -32.23 -11.97 50.97
CA LEU A 191 -30.85 -12.43 51.04
C LEU A 191 -30.48 -13.35 49.87
N GLY A 192 -31.39 -14.24 49.46
CA GLY A 192 -31.24 -15.05 48.25
C GLY A 192 -31.10 -14.19 46.99
N SER A 193 -31.94 -13.17 46.85
CA SER A 193 -31.86 -12.20 45.75
C SER A 193 -30.53 -11.43 45.74
N ASN A 194 -30.05 -10.98 46.91
CA ASN A 194 -28.75 -10.31 47.03
C ASN A 194 -27.60 -11.19 46.55
N ASN A 195 -27.57 -12.46 46.95
CA ASN A 195 -26.52 -13.39 46.53
C ASN A 195 -26.54 -13.59 45.01
N ALA A 196 -27.74 -13.71 44.41
CA ALA A 196 -27.89 -13.82 42.96
C ALA A 196 -27.42 -12.54 42.22
N LEU A 197 -27.74 -11.36 42.75
CA LEU A 197 -27.30 -10.08 42.19
C LEU A 197 -25.78 -9.90 42.30
N GLN A 198 -25.17 -10.29 43.42
CA GLN A 198 -23.70 -10.27 43.59
C GLN A 198 -23.01 -11.20 42.59
N ALA A 199 -23.51 -12.44 42.43
CA ALA A 199 -22.98 -13.36 41.42
C ALA A 199 -23.13 -12.80 40.00
N ARG A 200 -24.25 -12.12 39.71
CA ARG A 200 -24.47 -11.48 38.41
C ARG A 200 -23.50 -10.33 38.16
N ILE A 201 -23.23 -9.51 39.18
CA ILE A 201 -22.24 -8.42 39.10
C ILE A 201 -20.84 -8.97 38.82
N ALA A 202 -20.42 -10.02 39.52
CA ALA A 202 -19.12 -10.66 39.29
C ALA A 202 -18.99 -11.17 37.86
N SER A 203 -20.01 -11.87 37.35
CA SER A 203 -20.05 -12.34 35.96
C SER A 203 -20.00 -11.19 34.94
N LEU A 204 -20.71 -10.09 35.18
CA LEU A 204 -20.66 -8.90 34.30
C LEU A 204 -19.30 -8.20 34.35
N GLN A 205 -18.61 -8.20 35.49
CA GLN A 205 -17.26 -7.64 35.62
C GLN A 205 -16.24 -8.47 34.84
N GLU A 206 -16.34 -9.80 34.89
CA GLU A 206 -15.48 -10.70 34.12
C GLU A 206 -15.69 -10.50 32.61
N GLN A 207 -16.95 -10.45 32.16
CA GLN A 207 -17.28 -10.14 30.76
C GLN A 207 -16.71 -8.78 30.32
N ASN A 208 -16.82 -7.76 31.17
CA ASN A 208 -16.28 -6.44 30.88
C ASN A 208 -14.75 -6.47 30.75
N SER A 209 -14.05 -7.20 31.63
CA SER A 209 -12.60 -7.35 31.57
C SER A 209 -12.15 -8.02 30.26
N ALA A 210 -12.85 -9.08 29.85
CA ALA A 210 -12.57 -9.75 28.57
C ALA A 210 -12.76 -8.82 27.36
N VAL A 211 -13.85 -8.04 27.36
CA VAL A 211 -14.13 -7.04 26.31
C VAL A 211 -13.05 -5.93 26.29
N GLN A 212 -12.59 -5.47 27.45
CA GLN A 212 -11.49 -4.49 27.53
C GLN A 212 -10.18 -5.04 26.96
N ALA A 213 -9.84 -6.30 27.27
CA ALA A 213 -8.65 -6.95 26.72
C ALA A 213 -8.75 -7.08 25.19
N ALA A 214 -9.91 -7.51 24.66
CA ALA A 214 -10.17 -7.58 23.22
C ALA A 214 -10.06 -6.20 22.55
N THR A 215 -10.60 -5.15 23.19
CA THR A 215 -10.50 -3.77 22.70
C THR A 215 -9.04 -3.31 22.61
N SER A 216 -8.24 -3.60 23.63
CA SER A 216 -6.82 -3.24 23.65
C SER A 216 -6.04 -3.96 22.54
N ALA A 217 -6.30 -5.25 22.33
CA ALA A 217 -5.67 -6.02 21.26
C ALA A 217 -6.04 -5.45 19.88
N ALA A 218 -7.32 -5.18 19.66
CA ALA A 218 -7.81 -4.60 18.41
C ALA A 218 -7.25 -3.19 18.16
N ASN A 219 -6.98 -2.39 19.20
CA ASN A 219 -6.32 -1.09 19.05
C ASN A 219 -4.86 -1.25 18.62
N SER A 220 -4.12 -2.20 19.20
CA SER A 220 -2.74 -2.48 18.81
C SER A 220 -2.65 -2.88 17.33
N GLU A 221 -3.52 -3.79 16.89
CA GLU A 221 -3.56 -4.23 15.50
C GLU A 221 -3.94 -3.09 14.54
N ALA A 222 -4.86 -2.21 14.95
CA ALA A 222 -5.21 -1.04 14.14
C ALA A 222 -4.03 -0.07 13.95
N GLU A 223 -3.19 0.13 14.97
CA GLU A 223 -1.97 0.94 14.84
C GLU A 223 -0.94 0.27 13.93
N GLU A 224 -0.75 -1.04 14.03
CA GLU A 224 0.12 -1.80 13.14
C GLU A 224 -0.31 -1.68 11.67
N LEU A 225 -1.61 -1.83 11.40
CA LEU A 225 -2.17 -1.68 10.07
C LEU A 225 -2.03 -0.25 9.53
N ARG A 226 -2.23 0.77 10.37
CA ARG A 226 -1.96 2.18 9.98
C ARG A 226 -0.49 2.40 9.62
N GLY A 227 0.43 1.83 10.41
CA GLY A 227 1.86 1.88 10.11
C GLY A 227 2.20 1.19 8.79
N ALA A 228 1.60 0.03 8.52
CA ALA A 228 1.76 -0.69 7.26
C ALA A 228 1.25 0.13 6.06
N LEU A 229 0.07 0.75 6.17
CA LEU A 229 -0.47 1.62 5.13
C LEU A 229 0.42 2.85 4.88
N ALA A 230 0.88 3.52 5.93
CA ALA A 230 1.79 4.66 5.80
C ALA A 230 3.10 4.28 5.07
N ASN A 231 3.64 3.08 5.33
CA ASN A 231 4.81 2.58 4.61
C ASN A 231 4.52 2.29 3.13
N MET A 232 3.31 1.81 2.80
CA MET A 232 2.90 1.61 1.40
C MET A 232 2.74 2.94 0.67
N ASP A 233 2.16 3.95 1.32
CA ASP A 233 2.03 5.31 0.74
C ASP A 233 3.41 5.89 0.39
N VAL A 234 4.40 5.76 1.29
CA VAL A 234 5.78 6.19 1.02
C VAL A 234 6.34 5.47 -0.21
N ARG A 235 6.17 4.14 -0.29
CA ARG A 235 6.63 3.36 -1.45
C ARG A 235 5.95 3.80 -2.76
N LEU A 236 4.65 4.04 -2.75
CA LEU A 236 3.92 4.55 -3.92
C LEU A 236 4.46 5.92 -4.37
N THR A 237 4.71 6.83 -3.43
CA THR A 237 5.28 8.14 -3.78
C THR A 237 6.67 8.02 -4.39
N ASP A 238 7.49 7.08 -3.90
CA ASP A 238 8.81 6.78 -4.48
C ASP A 238 8.70 6.19 -5.89
N PHE A 239 7.75 5.29 -6.15
CA PHE A 239 7.49 4.77 -7.48
C PHE A 239 7.02 5.87 -8.45
N HIS A 240 6.08 6.72 -8.04
CA HIS A 240 5.64 7.85 -8.86
C HIS A 240 6.79 8.82 -9.20
N ARG A 241 7.71 9.05 -8.25
CA ARG A 241 8.90 9.86 -8.51
C ARG A 241 9.79 9.18 -9.56
N LYS A 242 10.07 7.88 -9.41
CA LYS A 242 10.87 7.11 -10.38
C LYS A 242 10.23 7.10 -11.77
N ASP A 243 8.92 6.92 -11.86
CA ASP A 243 8.20 6.97 -13.14
C ASP A 243 8.40 8.33 -13.81
N THR A 244 8.26 9.42 -13.05
CA THR A 244 8.47 10.79 -13.56
C THR A 244 9.91 10.99 -14.06
N GLU A 245 10.90 10.46 -13.35
CA GLU A 245 12.30 10.48 -13.76
C GLU A 245 12.52 9.67 -15.06
N VAL A 246 11.93 8.49 -15.18
CA VAL A 246 12.01 7.64 -16.38
C VAL A 246 11.37 8.33 -17.59
N TYR A 247 10.16 8.89 -17.44
CA TYR A 247 9.50 9.65 -18.50
C TYR A 247 10.34 10.83 -18.98
N SER A 248 11.00 11.53 -18.06
CA SER A 248 11.88 12.66 -18.41
C SER A 248 13.09 12.18 -19.21
N ARG A 249 13.73 11.08 -18.81
CA ARG A 249 14.85 10.47 -19.55
C ARG A 249 14.45 9.99 -20.94
N ILE A 250 13.27 9.38 -21.08
CA ILE A 250 12.74 8.95 -22.39
C ILE A 250 12.56 10.17 -23.30
N LYS A 251 11.98 11.25 -22.78
CA LYS A 251 11.79 12.49 -23.53
C LYS A 251 13.13 13.08 -23.99
N GLU A 252 14.12 13.18 -23.10
CA GLU A 252 15.46 13.65 -23.44
C GLU A 252 16.13 12.77 -24.51
N ALA A 253 16.03 11.45 -24.39
CA ALA A 253 16.57 10.52 -25.38
C ALA A 253 15.89 10.66 -26.75
N MET A 254 14.57 10.88 -26.77
CA MET A 254 13.82 11.15 -28.02
C MET A 254 14.27 12.45 -28.67
N GLU A 255 14.46 13.52 -27.90
CA GLU A 255 14.97 14.80 -28.40
C GLU A 255 16.38 14.65 -28.97
N GLN A 256 17.27 13.90 -28.30
CA GLN A 256 18.62 13.60 -28.80
C GLN A 256 18.59 12.77 -30.09
N ALA A 257 17.70 11.77 -30.18
CA ALA A 257 17.54 10.95 -31.37
C ALA A 257 17.06 11.79 -32.58
N GLU A 258 16.11 12.70 -32.37
CA GLU A 258 15.63 13.59 -33.43
C GLU A 258 16.72 14.58 -33.88
N GLN A 259 17.50 15.13 -32.95
CA GLN A 259 18.66 15.96 -33.29
C GLN A 259 19.71 15.21 -34.12
N ALA A 260 20.01 13.96 -33.74
CA ALA A 260 20.94 13.12 -34.47
C ALA A 260 20.44 12.79 -35.89
N LYS A 261 19.14 12.54 -36.04
CA LYS A 261 18.50 12.32 -37.34
C LYS A 261 18.59 13.56 -38.23
N LEU A 262 18.25 14.75 -37.71
CA LEU A 262 18.37 16.00 -38.47
C LEU A 262 19.81 16.30 -38.88
N ALA A 263 20.79 16.04 -37.99
CA ALA A 263 22.20 16.19 -38.31
C ALA A 263 22.64 15.23 -39.42
N ARG A 264 22.16 13.99 -39.40
CA ARG A 264 22.40 13.00 -40.46
C ARG A 264 21.80 13.46 -41.79
N GLU A 265 20.53 13.89 -41.81
CA GLU A 265 19.87 14.40 -43.02
C GLU A 265 20.63 15.60 -43.63
N ALA A 266 21.13 16.50 -42.79
CA ALA A 266 21.96 17.63 -43.24
C ALA A 266 23.28 17.18 -43.87
N LEU A 267 23.94 16.17 -43.29
CA LEU A 267 25.18 15.60 -43.83
C LEU A 267 24.93 14.86 -45.15
N GLU A 268 23.85 14.07 -45.25
CA GLU A 268 23.43 13.41 -46.49
C GLU A 268 23.14 14.46 -47.59
N GLY A 269 22.46 15.56 -47.25
CA GLY A 269 22.25 16.69 -48.14
C GLY A 269 23.57 17.31 -48.63
N ARG A 270 24.54 17.51 -47.75
CA ARG A 270 25.87 18.01 -48.13
C ARG A 270 26.64 17.03 -49.02
N GLU A 271 26.56 15.74 -48.72
CA GLU A 271 27.19 14.68 -49.51
C GLU A 271 26.64 14.66 -50.94
N THR A 272 25.32 14.74 -51.10
CA THR A 272 24.70 14.80 -52.43
C THR A 272 25.16 16.03 -53.21
N MET A 273 25.24 17.22 -52.60
CA MET A 273 25.75 18.42 -53.27
C MET A 273 27.21 18.26 -53.71
N LEU A 274 28.07 17.74 -52.83
CA LEU A 274 29.48 17.50 -53.17
C LEU A 274 29.63 16.47 -54.29
N LYS A 275 28.78 15.43 -54.35
CA LYS A 275 28.76 14.47 -55.47
C LYS A 275 28.43 15.16 -56.79
N HIS A 276 27.39 16.00 -56.82
CA HIS A 276 27.02 16.77 -58.03
C HIS A 276 28.13 17.73 -58.47
N GLU A 277 28.78 18.40 -57.51
CA GLU A 277 29.93 19.28 -57.80
C GLU A 277 31.10 18.50 -58.38
N ASN A 278 31.44 17.35 -57.78
CA ASN A 278 32.49 16.46 -58.28
C ASN A 278 32.20 15.98 -59.71
N GLU A 279 30.97 15.55 -59.99
CA GLU A 279 30.54 15.17 -61.34
C GLU A 279 30.65 16.33 -62.33
N SER A 280 30.22 17.53 -61.95
CA SER A 280 30.33 18.73 -62.78
C SER A 280 31.80 19.03 -63.11
N LEU A 281 32.69 18.95 -62.12
CA LEU A 281 34.13 19.11 -62.31
C LEU A 281 34.71 18.02 -63.21
N ARG A 282 34.31 16.75 -63.04
CA ARG A 282 34.71 15.64 -63.93
C ARG A 282 34.30 15.88 -65.37
N ARG A 283 33.06 16.36 -65.61
CA ARG A 283 32.57 16.70 -66.96
C ARG A 283 33.39 17.85 -67.57
N LYS A 284 33.67 18.91 -66.80
CA LYS A 284 34.52 20.03 -67.25
C LYS A 284 35.94 19.55 -67.60
N LEU A 285 36.52 18.69 -66.76
CA LEU A 285 37.85 18.12 -67.02
C LEU A 285 37.86 17.30 -68.31
N ALA A 286 36.87 16.44 -68.53
CA ALA A 286 36.75 15.64 -69.75
C ALA A 286 36.60 16.54 -71.00
N GLN A 287 35.82 17.62 -70.91
CA GLN A 287 35.71 18.60 -71.99
C GLN A 287 37.05 19.29 -72.30
N LEU A 288 37.79 19.70 -71.27
CA LEU A 288 39.11 20.32 -71.44
C LEU A 288 40.12 19.35 -72.06
N ILE A 289 40.11 18.08 -71.67
CA ILE A 289 40.94 17.03 -72.27
C ILE A 289 40.61 16.91 -73.76
N HIS A 290 39.33 16.81 -74.11
CA HIS A 290 38.91 16.70 -75.51
C HIS A 290 39.29 17.93 -76.35
N GLN A 291 39.13 19.14 -75.80
CA GLN A 291 39.57 20.38 -76.46
C GLN A 291 41.08 20.43 -76.67
N LEU A 292 41.87 19.87 -75.74
CA LEU A 292 43.31 19.77 -75.91
C LEU A 292 43.66 18.75 -77.01
N GLU A 293 43.00 17.59 -77.03
CA GLU A 293 43.17 16.59 -78.09
C GLU A 293 42.87 17.17 -79.48
N GLU A 294 41.72 17.84 -79.65
CA GLU A 294 41.36 18.50 -80.92
C GLU A 294 42.40 19.55 -81.34
N ARG A 295 42.92 20.33 -80.39
CA ARG A 295 43.98 21.32 -80.66
C ARG A 295 45.28 20.64 -81.07
N TYR A 296 45.68 19.56 -80.40
CA TYR A 296 46.87 18.79 -80.76
C TYR A 296 46.74 18.16 -82.14
N GLU A 297 45.57 17.61 -82.48
CA GLU A 297 45.28 17.07 -83.81
C GLU A 297 45.33 18.17 -84.88
N SER A 298 44.67 19.30 -84.64
CA SER A 298 44.73 20.45 -85.55
C SER A 298 46.16 20.99 -85.73
N GLU A 299 46.93 21.12 -84.66
CA GLU A 299 48.34 21.52 -84.74
C GLU A 299 49.19 20.49 -85.50
N ALA A 300 48.91 19.19 -85.33
CA ALA A 300 49.58 18.12 -86.05
C ALA A 300 49.24 18.17 -87.56
N GLU A 301 47.97 18.35 -87.93
CA GLU A 301 47.53 18.52 -89.32
C GLU A 301 48.13 19.77 -89.98
N ILE A 302 48.21 20.89 -89.25
CA ILE A 302 48.86 22.11 -89.73
C ILE A 302 50.36 21.85 -89.95
N ARG A 303 51.03 21.15 -89.02
CA ARG A 303 52.44 20.78 -89.21
C ARG A 303 52.63 19.82 -90.39
N GLU A 304 51.78 18.81 -90.55
CA GLU A 304 51.86 17.87 -91.67
C GLU A 304 51.61 18.57 -93.01
N SER A 305 50.60 19.44 -93.10
CA SER A 305 50.33 20.21 -94.32
C SER A 305 51.45 21.19 -94.64
N GLY A 306 52.04 21.85 -93.64
CA GLY A 306 53.24 22.67 -93.81
C GLY A 306 54.42 21.86 -94.33
N LEU A 307 54.70 20.69 -93.74
CA LEU A 307 55.77 19.79 -94.19
C LEU A 307 55.53 19.27 -95.62
N ARG A 308 54.27 18.96 -96.00
CA ARG A 308 53.92 18.57 -97.38
C ARG A 308 54.15 19.72 -98.36
N SER A 309 53.70 20.93 -98.02
CA SER A 309 53.93 22.13 -98.84
C SER A 309 55.42 22.42 -99.03
N ASP A 310 56.22 22.29 -97.97
CA ASP A 310 57.68 22.48 -98.04
C ASP A 310 58.34 21.38 -98.90
N LEU A 311 57.86 20.14 -98.82
CA LEU A 311 58.31 19.03 -99.65
C LEU A 311 57.98 19.27 -101.13
N ASP A 312 56.77 19.72 -101.43
CA ASP A 312 56.33 20.05 -102.78
C ASP A 312 57.15 21.21 -103.36
N ALA A 313 57.39 22.26 -102.58
CA ALA A 313 58.27 23.37 -102.97
C ALA A 313 59.71 22.89 -103.26
N LYS A 314 60.25 21.98 -102.43
CA LYS A 314 61.57 21.38 -102.65
C LYS A 314 61.61 20.48 -103.88
N ASN A 315 60.53 19.76 -104.17
CA ASN A 315 60.44 18.94 -105.37
C ASN A 315 60.43 19.80 -106.64
N VAL A 316 59.71 20.93 -106.65
CA VAL A 316 59.75 21.91 -107.75
C VAL A 316 61.17 22.46 -107.92
N GLU A 317 61.85 22.86 -106.85
CA GLU A 317 63.23 23.34 -106.90
C GLU A 317 64.20 22.27 -107.44
N ILE A 318 63.98 20.99 -107.13
CA ILE A 318 64.76 19.87 -107.68
C ILE A 318 64.45 19.64 -109.16
N GLU A 319 63.19 19.79 -109.60
CA GLU A 319 62.83 19.71 -111.02
C GLU A 319 63.43 20.86 -111.84
N ASP A 320 63.43 22.08 -111.30
CA ASP A 320 64.09 23.25 -111.92
C ASP A 320 65.61 23.06 -112.06
N LEU A 321 66.26 22.35 -111.13
CA LEU A 321 67.68 22.02 -111.22
C LEU A 321 68.01 20.87 -112.19
N LYS A 322 67.01 20.15 -112.70
CA LYS A 322 67.17 19.04 -113.65
C LYS A 322 66.95 19.44 -115.12
N MET A 323 66.44 20.66 -115.38
CA MET A 323 66.35 21.26 -116.73
C MET A 323 67.57 22.11 -117.06
#